data_AF-A0A804KPI4-F1
#
_entry.id   AF-A0A804KPI4-F1
#
_cell.length_a   1.000
_cell.length_b   1.000
_cell.length_c   1.000
_cell.angle_alpha   90.00
_cell.angle_beta   90.00
_cell.angle_gamma   90.00
#
_symmetry.space_group_name_H-M   'P 1'
#
loop_
_entity.id
_entity.type
_entity.pdbx_description
1 polymer ?
#
loop_
_entity_poly.entity_id
_entity_poly.type
_entity_poly.pdbx_seq_one_letter_code
_entity_poly.pdbx_strand_id
1 'polypeptide(L)'
;MSGTRSRISEEELKELMSKLQSLLPETRRRRSERRASAAKLLKETCNYIKSLHREIDDLSGRLSELIATMDMNSAEAEIVRSLLHS
;
A
#
# COMPACT_ATOMS: atom_id res chain seq x y z
N MET A 1 -24.39 -25.82 -21.03
CA MET A 1 -24.39 -24.37 -20.73
C MET A 1 -22.94 -23.95 -20.54
N SER A 2 -22.31 -23.43 -21.60
CA SER A 2 -20.90 -23.04 -21.55
C SER A 2 -20.83 -21.65 -20.94
N GLY A 3 -20.33 -21.56 -19.71
CA GLY A 3 -20.16 -20.30 -19.00
C GLY A 3 -19.28 -19.37 -19.81
N THR A 4 -19.86 -18.26 -20.27
CA THR A 4 -19.15 -17.15 -20.89
C THR A 4 -18.13 -16.64 -19.87
N ARG A 5 -16.87 -17.09 -19.95
CA ARG A 5 -15.77 -16.37 -19.31
C ARG A 5 -15.80 -14.98 -19.92
N SER A 6 -16.26 -14.00 -19.15
CA SER A 6 -16.22 -12.59 -19.56
C SER A 6 -14.78 -12.30 -19.99
N ARG A 7 -14.57 -12.12 -21.30
CA ARG A 7 -13.26 -11.71 -21.83
C ARG A 7 -13.12 -10.26 -21.43
N ILE A 8 -12.25 -9.99 -20.46
CA ILE A 8 -11.79 -8.63 -20.15
C ILE A 8 -11.36 -7.99 -21.49
N SER A 9 -11.90 -6.81 -21.79
CA SER A 9 -11.52 -6.08 -23.00
C SER A 9 -10.12 -5.46 -22.86
N GLU A 10 -9.49 -5.11 -23.98
CA GLU A 10 -8.18 -4.44 -23.94
C GLU A 10 -8.27 -3.06 -23.28
N GLU A 11 -9.41 -2.38 -23.41
CA GLU A 11 -9.71 -1.11 -22.76
C GLU A 11 -9.80 -1.27 -21.24
N GLU A 12 -10.54 -2.27 -20.76
CA GLU A 12 -10.65 -2.59 -19.32
C GLU A 12 -9.28 -2.92 -18.73
N LEU A 13 -8.46 -3.69 -19.46
CA LEU A 13 -7.09 -4.01 -19.05
C LEU A 13 -6.21 -2.75 -18.95
N LYS A 14 -6.31 -1.84 -19.94
CA LYS A 14 -5.55 -0.59 -19.95
C LYS A 14 -5.98 0.35 -18.82
N GLU A 15 -7.27 0.41 -18.52
CA GLU A 15 -7.80 1.19 -17.39
C GLU A 15 -7.28 0.65 -16.06
N LEU A 16 -7.32 -0.68 -15.86
CA LEU A 16 -6.80 -1.31 -14.66
C LEU A 16 -5.29 -1.07 -14.49
N MET A 17 -4.53 -1.15 -15.59
CA MET A 17 -3.10 -0.82 -15.57
C MET A 17 -2.88 0.65 -15.17
N SER A 18 -3.68 1.57 -15.70
CA SER A 18 -3.57 3.01 -15.37
C SER A 18 -3.85 3.25 -13.88
N LYS A 19 -4.86 2.58 -13.33
CA LYS A 19 -5.19 2.60 -11.89
C LYS A 19 -4.06 2.02 -11.03
N LEU A 20 -3.50 0.88 -11.40
CA LEU A 20 -2.36 0.28 -10.68
C LEU A 20 -1.14 1.19 -10.68
N GLN A 21 -0.87 1.83 -11.81
CA GLN A 21 0.20 2.79 -11.95
C GLN A 21 -0.02 4.01 -11.06
N SER A 22 -1.25 4.55 -10.98
CA SER A 22 -1.58 5.64 -10.07
C SER A 22 -1.53 5.26 -8.59
N LEU A 23 -1.29 4.01 -8.22
CA LEU A 23 -1.09 3.61 -6.80
C LEU A 23 0.40 3.50 -6.43
N LEU A 24 1.30 3.49 -7.42
CA LEU A 24 2.74 3.44 -7.16
C LEU A 24 3.27 4.82 -6.73
N PRO A 25 4.38 4.88 -5.97
CA PRO A 25 5.06 6.13 -5.67
C PRO A 25 5.64 6.77 -6.95
N GLU A 26 5.73 8.09 -6.97
CA GLU A 26 6.05 8.89 -8.17
C GLU A 26 7.34 8.46 -8.88
N THR A 27 8.36 8.05 -8.11
CA THR A 27 9.63 7.53 -8.63
C THR A 27 9.48 6.20 -9.39
N ARG A 28 8.53 5.35 -8.96
CA ARG A 28 8.19 4.09 -9.63
C ARG A 28 7.22 4.32 -10.79
N ARG A 29 6.28 5.27 -10.67
CA ARG A 29 5.41 5.68 -11.78
C ARG A 29 6.20 6.11 -13.01
N ARG A 30 7.17 7.00 -12.87
CA ARG A 30 8.04 7.44 -13.98
C ARG A 30 8.87 6.30 -14.61
N ARG A 31 9.09 5.22 -13.86
CA ARG A 31 9.80 4.02 -14.34
C ARG A 31 8.85 3.07 -15.07
N SER A 32 7.60 2.98 -14.64
CA SER A 32 6.56 2.18 -15.28
C SER A 32 5.99 2.85 -16.54
N GLU A 33 5.97 4.18 -16.61
CA GLU A 33 5.59 4.97 -17.81
C GLU A 33 6.51 4.67 -19.01
N ARG A 34 7.78 4.33 -18.75
CA ARG A 34 8.71 3.91 -19.78
C ARG A 34 8.51 2.42 -20.11
N ARG A 35 7.54 2.12 -20.98
CA ARG A 35 7.35 0.81 -21.65
C ARG A 35 7.44 -0.41 -20.69
N ALA A 36 6.88 -0.32 -19.49
CA ALA A 36 6.80 -1.49 -18.63
C ALA A 36 5.69 -2.44 -19.11
N SER A 37 6.01 -3.73 -19.25
CA SER A 37 4.99 -4.76 -19.50
C SER A 37 4.03 -4.86 -18.32
N ALA A 38 2.80 -5.34 -18.55
CA ALA A 38 1.83 -5.59 -17.49
C ALA A 38 2.42 -6.43 -16.34
N ALA A 39 3.22 -7.45 -16.67
CA ALA A 39 3.92 -8.27 -15.68
C ALA A 39 4.90 -7.48 -14.81
N LYS A 40 5.63 -6.51 -15.39
CA LYS A 40 6.54 -5.65 -14.65
C LYS A 40 5.79 -4.70 -13.73
N LEU A 41 4.70 -4.08 -14.22
CA LEU A 41 3.86 -3.21 -13.41
C LEU A 41 3.27 -3.98 -12.21
N LEU A 42 2.70 -5.16 -12.44
CA LEU A 42 2.18 -6.02 -11.38
C LEU A 42 3.27 -6.38 -10.35
N LYS A 43 4.47 -6.75 -10.81
CA LYS A 43 5.60 -7.03 -9.90
C LYS A 43 5.98 -5.81 -9.07
N GLU A 44 6.05 -4.62 -9.67
CA GLU A 44 6.35 -3.38 -8.96
C GLU A 44 5.28 -3.03 -7.92
N THR A 45 3.99 -3.23 -8.24
CA THR A 45 2.88 -3.08 -7.30
C THR A 45 2.96 -4.10 -6.16
N CYS A 46 3.16 -5.39 -6.44
CA CYS A 46 3.31 -6.41 -5.40
C CYS A 46 4.50 -6.10 -4.48
N ASN A 47 5.62 -5.62 -5.03
CA ASN A 47 6.77 -5.21 -4.24
C ASN A 47 6.48 -3.98 -3.39
N TYR A 48 5.65 -3.06 -3.87
CA TYR A 48 5.23 -1.89 -3.10
C TYR A 48 4.29 -2.27 -1.95
N ILE A 49 3.31 -3.14 -2.19
CA ILE A 49 2.46 -3.68 -1.12
C ILE A 49 3.31 -4.35 -0.03
N LYS A 50 4.32 -5.14 -0.42
CA LYS A 50 5.26 -5.75 0.53
C LYS A 50 6.09 -4.75 1.31
N SER A 51 6.49 -3.62 0.71
CA SER A 51 7.22 -2.58 1.46
C SER A 51 6.28 -1.88 2.43
N LEU A 52 5.06 -1.55 2.02
CA LEU A 52 4.05 -0.96 2.89
C LEU A 52 3.74 -1.85 4.10
N HIS A 53 3.56 -3.16 3.94
CA HIS A 53 3.36 -4.06 5.09
C HIS A 53 4.55 -4.02 6.05
N ARG A 54 5.78 -4.00 5.55
CA ARG A 54 6.98 -3.91 6.41
C ARG A 54 7.06 -2.56 7.13
N GLU A 55 6.72 -1.48 6.46
CA GLU A 55 6.68 -0.14 7.06
C GLU A 55 5.60 -0.05 8.14
N ILE A 56 4.43 -0.67 7.92
CA ILE A 56 3.37 -0.80 8.92
C ILE A 56 3.89 -1.62 10.12
N ASP A 57 4.47 -2.80 9.89
CA ASP A 57 4.98 -3.66 10.96
C ASP A 57 6.07 -2.96 11.79
N ASP A 58 7.00 -2.24 11.15
CA ASP A 58 8.05 -1.46 11.82
C ASP A 58 7.46 -0.33 12.67
N LEU A 59 6.55 0.47 12.08
CA LEU A 59 5.89 1.56 12.82
C LEU A 59 5.07 1.03 13.98
N SER A 60 4.32 -0.06 13.79
CA SER A 60 3.54 -0.70 14.84
C SER A 60 4.42 -1.22 15.96
N GLY A 61 5.56 -1.83 15.65
CA GLY A 61 6.55 -2.26 16.64
C GLY A 61 7.10 -1.09 17.45
N ARG A 62 7.61 -0.06 16.77
CA ARG A 62 8.18 1.15 17.40
C ARG A 62 7.16 1.89 18.26
N LEU A 63 5.91 1.97 17.80
CA LEU A 63 4.82 2.57 18.57
C LEU A 63 4.51 1.75 19.83
N SER A 64 4.49 0.41 19.71
CA SER A 64 4.27 -0.48 20.85
C SER A 64 5.36 -0.35 21.91
N GLU A 65 6.63 -0.28 21.49
CA GLU A 65 7.76 -0.02 22.38
C GLU A 65 7.65 1.35 23.06
N LEU A 66 7.34 2.39 22.29
CA LEU A 66 7.18 3.75 22.82
C LEU A 66 6.09 3.78 23.91
N ILE A 67 4.93 3.18 23.64
CA ILE A 67 3.82 3.09 24.60
C ILE A 67 4.23 2.30 25.84
N ALA A 68 4.99 1.20 25.70
CA ALA A 68 5.44 0.39 26.82
C ALA A 68 6.42 1.13 27.75
N THR A 69 7.20 2.06 27.20
CA THR A 69 8.13 2.91 27.98
C THR A 69 7.49 4.17 28.58
N MET A 70 6.29 4.52 28.12
CA MET A 70 5.61 5.74 28.53
C MET A 70 4.86 5.54 29.85
N ASP A 71 4.93 6.53 30.74
CA ASP A 71 4.07 6.54 31.93
C ASP A 71 2.61 6.73 31.48
N MET A 72 1.79 5.71 31.70
CA MET A 72 0.40 5.69 31.26
C MET A 72 -0.46 6.78 31.91
N ASN A 73 0.04 7.45 32.96
CA ASN A 73 -0.63 8.55 33.65
C ASN A 73 -0.17 9.94 33.19
N SER A 74 0.75 10.03 32.21
CA SER A 74 1.26 11.31 31.72
C SER A 74 0.32 11.97 30.69
N ALA A 75 0.44 13.29 30.52
CA ALA A 75 -0.33 14.05 29.54
C ALA A 75 -0.01 13.62 28.09
N GLU A 76 1.24 13.22 27.84
CA GLU A 76 1.69 12.68 26.56
C GLU A 76 0.97 11.36 26.22
N ALA A 77 0.73 10.51 27.22
CA ALA A 77 -0.01 9.27 27.04
C ALA A 77 -1.47 9.49 26.66
N GLU A 78 -2.08 10.55 27.18
CA GLU A 78 -3.45 10.94 26.83
C GLU A 78 -3.56 11.43 25.38
N ILE A 79 -2.56 12.19 24.89
CA ILE A 79 -2.48 12.60 23.48
C ILE A 79 -2.38 11.38 22.56
N VAL A 80 -1.48 10.43 22.85
CA VAL A 80 -1.31 9.23 22.03
C VAL A 80 -2.60 8.38 22.02
N ARG A 81 -3.27 8.20 23.16
CA ARG A 81 -4.57 7.51 23.23
C ARG A 81 -5.63 8.20 22.38
N SER A 82 -5.68 9.54 22.39
CA SER A 82 -6.64 10.30 21.59
C SER A 82 -6.44 10.12 20.08
N LEU A 83 -5.18 9.97 19.63
CA LEU A 83 -4.84 9.74 18.23
C LEU A 83 -5.13 8.29 17.77
N LEU A 84 -5.11 7.32 18.68
CA LEU A 84 -5.34 5.90 18.37
C LEU A 84 -6.81 5.46 18.48
N HIS A 85 -7.68 6.25 19.11
CA HIS A 85 -9.12 5.98 19.25
C HIS A 85 -9.99 6.68 18.17
N SER A 86 -9.37 7.23 17.11
CA SER A 86 -10.02 7.91 15.99
C SER A 86 -10.45 6.95 14.87
#